data_AF-A0A2E7CY97-F1
#
_entry.id   AF-A0A2E7CY97-F1
#
_cell.length_a   1.000
_cell.length_b   1.000
_cell.length_c   1.000
_cell.angle_alpha   90.00
_cell.angle_beta   90.00
_cell.angle_gamma   90.00
#
_symmetry.space_group_name_H-M   'P 1'
#
loop_
_entity.id
_entity.type
_entity.pdbx_description
1 polymer ?
#
loop_
_entity_poly.entity_id
_entity_poly.type
_entity_poly.pdbx_seq_one_letter_code
_entity_poly.pdbx_strand_id
1 'polypeptide(L)'
;MITGRVRHQETVVDLEIINPHAEPEFAEAIVDTGFSGYLTLPRELVNELKLPFVGHRRAVLADGTIVRLEAFLARSIFGQYSLARSTERSFDFPNR
;
A
#
# COMPACT_ATOMS: atom_id res chain seq x y z
N MET A 1 -0.80 21.20 -0.75
CA MET A 1 -1.90 20.73 0.10
C MET A 1 -2.40 19.42 -0.48
N ILE A 2 -2.60 18.42 0.36
CA ILE A 2 -3.15 17.11 0.00
C ILE A 2 -4.60 17.11 0.48
N THR A 3 -5.52 16.63 -0.35
CA THR A 3 -6.95 16.52 -0.02
C THR A 3 -7.32 15.05 0.07
N GLY A 4 -8.05 14.69 1.12
CA GLY A 4 -8.60 13.35 1.33
C GLY A 4 -10.04 13.43 1.81
N ARG A 5 -10.61 12.28 2.15
CA ARG A 5 -11.97 12.14 2.70
C ARG A 5 -11.90 11.43 4.05
N VAL A 6 -12.91 11.62 4.89
CA VAL A 6 -13.08 10.82 6.11
C VAL A 6 -14.22 9.84 5.91
N ARG A 7 -13.97 8.55 6.14
CA ARG A 7 -14.97 7.48 6.05
C ARG A 7 -14.80 6.55 7.25
N HIS A 8 -15.86 6.30 8.01
CA HIS A 8 -15.83 5.44 9.20
C HIS A 8 -14.70 5.79 10.20
N GLN A 9 -14.44 7.08 10.42
CA GLN A 9 -13.33 7.59 11.25
C GLN A 9 -11.92 7.37 10.68
N GLU A 10 -11.80 6.85 9.47
CA GLU A 10 -10.53 6.68 8.76
C GLU A 10 -10.32 7.84 7.78
N THR A 11 -9.10 8.36 7.72
CA THR A 11 -8.70 9.31 6.68
C THR A 11 -8.30 8.52 5.44
N VAL A 12 -9.04 8.70 4.36
CA VAL A 12 -8.90 7.98 3.10
C VAL A 12 -8.38 8.91 2.01
N VAL A 13 -7.44 8.43 1.21
CA VAL A 13 -6.82 9.18 0.12
C VAL A 13 -6.79 8.33 -1.15
N ASP A 14 -6.96 8.97 -2.31
CA ASP A 14 -6.85 8.30 -3.60
C ASP A 14 -5.38 8.29 -4.04
N LEU A 15 -4.90 7.12 -4.46
CA LEU A 15 -3.57 6.91 -5.00
C LEU A 15 -3.67 6.30 -6.40
N GLU A 16 -2.83 6.77 -7.31
CA GLU A 16 -2.58 6.06 -8.56
C GLU A 16 -1.37 5.15 -8.36
N ILE A 17 -1.54 3.86 -8.63
CA ILE A 17 -0.47 2.87 -8.60
C ILE A 17 -0.09 2.56 -10.04
N ILE A 18 1.14 2.89 -10.41
CA ILE A 18 1.64 2.73 -11.76
C ILE A 18 2.43 1.43 -11.87
N ASN A 19 1.97 0.55 -12.75
CA ASN A 19 2.71 -0.64 -13.14
C ASN A 19 3.87 -0.31 -14.12
N PRO A 20 4.80 -1.25 -14.33
CA PRO A 20 5.83 -1.12 -15.38
C PRO A 20 5.29 -1.01 -16.81
N HIS A 21 4.01 -1.33 -17.04
CA HIS A 21 3.34 -1.33 -18.34
C HIS A 21 2.57 -0.02 -18.64
N ALA A 22 2.69 0.98 -17.76
CA ALA A 22 2.17 2.35 -17.86
C ALA A 22 0.65 2.56 -17.78
N GLU A 23 -0.14 1.54 -17.43
CA GLU A 23 -1.56 1.73 -17.10
C GLU A 23 -1.70 1.91 -15.57
N PRO A 24 -2.17 3.08 -15.09
CA PRO A 24 -2.38 3.32 -13.67
C PRO A 24 -3.67 2.65 -13.18
N GLU A 25 -3.62 2.06 -11.99
CA GLU A 25 -4.82 1.65 -11.25
C GLU A 25 -5.05 2.59 -10.07
N PHE A 26 -6.31 2.93 -9.80
CA PHE A 26 -6.68 3.76 -8.66
C PHE A 26 -6.95 2.89 -7.44
N ALA A 27 -6.32 3.23 -6.32
CA ALA A 27 -6.54 2.59 -5.04
C ALA A 27 -6.87 3.63 -3.97
N GLU A 28 -7.86 3.32 -3.13
CA GLU A 28 -8.07 4.05 -1.89
C GLU A 28 -7.12 3.51 -0.82
N ALA A 29 -6.39 4.41 -0.17
CA ALA A 29 -5.51 4.08 0.96
C ALA A 29 -5.97 4.79 2.23
N ILE A 30 -5.84 4.09 3.36
CA ILE A 30 -6.05 4.67 4.68
C ILE A 30 -4.73 5.28 5.17
N VAL A 31 -4.78 6.49 5.69
CA VAL A 31 -3.63 7.13 6.35
C VAL A 31 -3.48 6.54 7.76
N ASP A 32 -2.47 5.71 7.94
CA ASP A 32 -2.10 5.13 9.24
C ASP A 32 -0.81 5.77 9.76
N THR A 33 -0.93 6.59 10.81
CA THR A 33 0.22 7.26 11.46
C THR A 33 0.95 6.36 12.46
N GLY A 34 0.37 5.22 12.82
CA GLY A 34 0.98 4.18 13.66
C GLY A 34 1.83 3.19 12.86
N PHE A 35 1.69 3.18 11.54
CA PHE A 35 2.47 2.30 10.65
C PHE A 35 3.64 3.06 10.00
N SER A 36 4.84 2.50 10.10
CA SER A 36 6.09 3.10 9.59
C SER A 36 6.71 2.31 8.42
N GLY A 37 5.92 1.46 7.76
CA GLY A 37 6.35 0.66 6.63
C GLY A 37 6.16 1.32 5.27
N TYR A 38 6.00 0.50 4.25
CA TYR A 38 5.68 0.94 2.89
C TYR A 38 4.16 0.97 2.68
N LEU A 39 3.71 1.51 1.54
CA LEU A 39 2.29 1.38 1.16
C LEU A 39 1.91 -0.10 1.15
N THR A 40 0.84 -0.48 1.83
CA THR A 40 0.33 -1.86 1.82
C THR A 40 -0.76 -2.02 0.75
N LEU A 41 -0.61 -3.00 -0.13
CA LEU A 41 -1.57 -3.28 -1.20
C LEU A 41 -2.22 -4.68 -1.02
N PRO A 42 -3.51 -4.83 -1.40
CA PRO A 42 -4.16 -6.13 -1.53
C PRO A 42 -3.42 -7.04 -2.50
N ARG A 43 -3.48 -8.36 -2.28
CA ARG A 43 -2.80 -9.34 -3.14
C ARG A 43 -3.31 -9.27 -4.57
N GLU A 44 -4.61 -9.05 -4.73
CA GLU A 44 -5.32 -8.98 -6.00
C GLU A 44 -4.71 -7.88 -6.86
N LEU A 45 -4.57 -6.67 -6.30
CA LEU A 45 -4.00 -5.51 -6.98
C LEU A 45 -2.51 -5.71 -7.34
N VAL A 46 -1.74 -6.35 -6.45
CA VAL A 46 -0.33 -6.71 -6.75
C VAL A 46 -0.24 -7.64 -7.96
N ASN A 47 -1.14 -8.63 -8.04
CA ASN A 47 -1.18 -9.60 -9.12
C ASN A 47 -1.68 -8.98 -10.44
N GLU A 48 -2.73 -8.17 -10.39
CA GLU A 48 -3.30 -7.45 -11.53
C GLU A 48 -2.26 -6.52 -12.18
N LEU A 49 -1.55 -5.75 -11.35
CA LEU A 49 -0.49 -4.84 -11.78
C LEU A 49 0.83 -5.55 -12.14
N LYS A 50 0.93 -6.86 -11.88
CA LYS A 50 2.14 -7.67 -12.08
C LYS A 50 3.39 -7.02 -11.47
N LEU A 51 3.27 -6.52 -10.24
CA LEU A 51 4.35 -5.79 -9.60
C LEU A 51 5.59 -6.68 -9.39
N PRO A 52 6.81 -6.19 -9.66
CA PRO A 52 8.03 -6.98 -9.44
C PRO A 52 8.24 -7.28 -7.96
N PHE A 53 8.37 -8.56 -7.62
CA PHE A 53 8.77 -8.99 -6.29
C PHE A 53 10.22 -8.59 -6.01
N VAL A 54 10.49 -7.97 -4.85
CA VAL A 54 11.84 -7.50 -4.48
C VAL A 54 12.37 -8.11 -3.19
N GLY A 55 11.55 -8.81 -2.41
CA GLY A 55 12.02 -9.50 -1.22
C GLY A 55 10.97 -9.61 -0.12
N HIS A 56 11.45 -9.86 1.09
CA HIS A 56 10.60 -9.98 2.27
C HIS A 56 11.06 -9.04 3.38
N ARG A 57 10.13 -8.62 4.22
CA ARG A 57 10.41 -7.81 5.42
C ARG A 57 9.72 -8.42 6.63
N ARG A 58 10.27 -8.21 7.83
CA ARG A 58 9.58 -8.46 9.09
C ARG A 58 8.85 -7.20 9.53
N ALA A 59 7.60 -7.33 9.96
CA ALA A 59 6.81 -6.26 10.54
C ALA A 59 6.25 -6.69 11.91
N VAL A 60 6.14 -5.74 12.82
CA VAL A 60 5.44 -5.92 14.10
C VAL A 60 4.05 -5.32 13.93
N LEU A 61 3.00 -6.12 14.17
CA LEU A 61 1.63 -5.67 14.09
C LEU A 61 1.21 -4.95 15.38
N ALA A 62 0.04 -4.30 15.34
CA ALA A 62 -0.49 -3.55 16.48
C ALA A 62 -0.73 -4.42 17.74
N ASP A 63 -0.88 -5.74 17.58
CA ASP A 63 -1.00 -6.71 18.69
C ASP A 63 0.36 -7.24 19.18
N GLY A 64 1.48 -6.74 18.65
CA GLY A 64 2.83 -7.15 18.99
C GLY A 64 3.34 -8.39 18.25
N THR A 65 2.52 -9.03 17.42
CA THR A 65 2.95 -10.20 16.65
C THR A 65 3.93 -9.81 15.54
N ILE A 66 4.88 -10.71 15.25
CA ILE A 66 5.86 -10.52 14.17
C ILE A 66 5.41 -11.33 12.96
N VAL A 67 5.19 -10.65 11.84
CA VAL A 67 4.84 -11.28 10.55
C VAL A 67 5.91 -11.03 9.51
N ARG A 68 5.94 -11.89 8.49
CA ARG A 68 6.78 -11.74 7.30
C ARG A 68 5.92 -11.21 6.16
N LEU A 69 6.19 -10.00 5.69
CA LEU A 69 5.54 -9.36 4.54
C LEU A 69 6.35 -9.60 3.25
N GLU A 70 5.65 -9.71 2.13
CA GLU A 70 6.27 -9.66 0.79
C GLU A 70 6.39 -8.18 0.36
N ALA A 71 7.50 -7.83 -0.27
CA ALA A 71 7.74 -6.48 -0.78
C ALA A 71 7.80 -6.50 -2.32
N PHE A 72 7.19 -5.50 -2.93
CA PHE A 72 7.08 -5.33 -4.37
C PHE A 72 7.54 -3.92 -4.78
N LEU A 73 8.04 -3.77 -6.00
CA LEU A 73 8.37 -2.46 -6.55
C LEU A 73 7.14 -1.85 -7.22
N ALA A 74 6.75 -0.65 -6.80
CA ALA A 74 5.70 0.12 -7.44
C ALA A 74 6.10 1.59 -7.51
N ARG A 75 5.42 2.35 -8.36
CA ARG A 75 5.41 3.81 -8.31
C ARG A 75 4.01 4.24 -7.93
N SER A 76 3.88 5.08 -6.92
CA SER A 76 2.59 5.68 -6.57
C SER A 76 2.60 7.19 -6.82
N ILE A 77 1.46 7.70 -7.25
CA ILE A 77 1.21 9.13 -7.36
C ILE A 77 0.12 9.50 -6.36
N PHE A 78 0.37 10.57 -5.63
CA PHE A 78 -0.57 11.13 -4.68
C PHE A 78 -0.85 12.61 -5.02
N GLY A 79 -2.03 12.86 -5.59
CA GLY A 79 -2.36 14.17 -6.18
C GLY A 79 -1.36 14.55 -7.27
N GLN A 80 -0.82 15.77 -7.23
CA GLN A 80 0.20 16.25 -8.19
C GLN A 80 1.64 15.82 -7.85
N TYR A 81 1.83 14.99 -6.82
CA TYR A 81 3.15 14.56 -6.36
C TYR A 81 3.37 13.08 -6.69
N SER A 82 4.41 12.77 -7.45
CA SER A 82 4.85 11.40 -7.69
C SER A 82 5.94 11.00 -6.70
N LEU A 83 5.78 9.84 -6.04
CA LEU A 83 6.81 9.23 -5.20
C LEU A 83 7.09 7.83 -5.75
N ALA A 84 8.27 7.66 -6.37
CA ALA A 84 8.78 6.32 -6.69
C ALA A 84 9.36 5.69 -5.41
N ARG A 85 8.57 4.87 -4.70
CA ARG A 85 9.04 4.09 -3.54
C ARG A 85 8.41 2.70 -3.54
N SER A 86 9.17 1.70 -3.09
CA SER A 86 8.74 0.31 -2.87
C SER A 86 7.45 0.21 -2.06
N THR A 87 6.63 -0.81 -2.35
CA THR A 87 5.35 -1.12 -1.69
C THR A 87 5.43 -2.48 -0.98
N GLU A 88 4.68 -2.65 0.09
CA GLU A 88 4.52 -3.90 0.84
C GLU A 88 3.18 -4.55 0.54
N ARG A 89 3.10 -5.86 0.74
CA ARG A 89 1.84 -6.60 0.73
C ARG A 89 1.40 -6.89 2.15
N SER A 90 0.12 -6.65 2.46
CA SER A 90 -0.53 -7.17 3.66
C SER A 90 -1.00 -8.61 3.43
N PHE A 91 -1.02 -9.40 4.51
CA PHE A 91 -1.69 -10.71 4.52
C PHE A 91 -3.14 -10.52 4.93
N ASP A 92 -4.04 -11.36 4.42
CA ASP A 92 -5.39 -11.47 4.94
C ASP A 92 -5.32 -11.88 6.41
N PHE A 93 -5.62 -10.93 7.29
CA PHE A 93 -5.80 -11.23 8.70
C PHE A 93 -7.20 -11.82 8.85
N PRO A 94 -7.35 -13.02 9.43
CA PRO A 94 -8.67 -13.57 9.71
C PRO A 94 -9.44 -12.56 10.59
N ASN A 95 -10.65 -12.22 10.13
CA ASN A 95 -11.62 -11.29 10.71
C ASN A 95 -11.32 -10.84 12.14
N ARG A 96 -11.01 -9.55 12.30
CA ARG A 96 -11.34 -8.85 13.55
C ARG A 96 -12.82 -8.52 13.56
#